data_AF-A0A2T2VSJ8-F1
#
_entry.id   AF-A0A2T2VSJ8-F1
#
_cell.length_a   1.000
_cell.length_b   1.000
_cell.length_c   1.000
_cell.angle_alpha   90.00
_cell.angle_beta   90.00
_cell.angle_gamma   90.00
#
_symmetry.space_group_name_H-M   'P 1'
#
loop_
_entity.id
_entity.type
_entity.pdbx_description
1 polymer ?
#
loop_
_entity_poly.entity_id
_entity_poly.type
_entity_poly.pdbx_seq_one_letter_code
_entity_poly.pdbx_strand_id
1 'polypeptide(L)'
;MSENIETLLKKLDITKNQLGCSTGSRWFANGDEITAESPVDGSKLGTVRAASFEDYEKVLQTAEEAFISFRKIPAPIRGDMVRQFGNALRDKKELLGQLVSWEMGKSLQEGYGEVQEMIDI
;
A
#
# COMPACT_ATOMS: atom_id res chain seq x y z
N MET A 1 19.50 16.74 -2.84
CA MET A 1 18.56 17.35 -1.87
C MET A 1 17.52 16.30 -1.58
N SER A 2 17.40 15.86 -0.33
CA SER A 2 16.34 14.93 0.07
C SER A 2 14.99 15.55 -0.27
N GLU A 3 14.16 14.85 -1.05
CA GLU A 3 12.78 15.29 -1.27
C GLU A 3 12.03 15.34 0.06
N ASN A 4 11.27 16.41 0.27
CA ASN A 4 10.42 16.56 1.44
C ASN A 4 9.31 15.49 1.38
N ILE A 5 9.05 14.82 2.50
CA ILE A 5 8.01 13.79 2.65
C ILE A 5 6.65 14.22 2.11
N GLU A 6 6.27 15.50 2.23
CA GLU A 6 5.01 16.01 1.67
C GLU A 6 4.98 15.93 0.13
N THR A 7 6.12 16.15 -0.51
CA THR A 7 6.25 16.01 -1.98
C THR A 7 6.17 14.54 -2.39
N LEU A 8 6.80 13.66 -1.60
CA LEU A 8 6.74 12.21 -1.83
C LEU A 8 5.31 11.68 -1.73
N LEU A 9 4.60 12.00 -0.65
CA LEU A 9 3.20 11.59 -0.46
C LEU A 9 2.31 12.11 -1.59
N LYS A 10 2.50 13.36 -2.03
CA LYS A 10 1.78 13.93 -3.16
C LYS A 10 2.04 13.18 -4.47
N LYS A 11 3.28 12.77 -4.74
CA LYS A 11 3.61 11.96 -5.94
C LYS A 11 3.00 10.56 -5.91
N LEU A 12 2.81 10.00 -4.71
CA LEU A 12 2.15 8.72 -4.50
C LEU A 12 0.61 8.84 -4.41
N ASP A 13 0.06 10.04 -4.54
CA ASP A 13 -1.36 10.35 -4.37
C ASP A 13 -1.91 9.98 -2.98
N ILE A 14 -1.06 10.13 -1.95
CA ILE A 14 -1.39 9.87 -0.55
C ILE A 14 -1.74 11.20 0.13
N THR A 15 -2.96 11.28 0.64
CA THR A 15 -3.43 12.37 1.53
C THR A 15 -3.13 12.05 2.99
N LYS A 16 -3.15 13.07 3.86
CA LYS A 16 -2.82 12.94 5.29
C LYS A 16 -3.85 12.16 6.12
N ASN A 17 -5.07 11.94 5.63
CA ASN A 17 -6.13 11.21 6.33
C ASN A 17 -6.63 10.09 5.43
N GLN A 18 -6.25 8.85 5.74
CA GLN A 18 -6.54 7.67 4.93
C GLN A 18 -7.52 6.72 5.62
N LEU A 19 -8.19 5.91 4.81
CA LEU A 19 -9.02 4.80 5.27
C LEU A 19 -8.22 3.51 5.13
N GLY A 20 -8.20 2.70 6.18
CA GLY A 20 -7.34 1.50 6.27
C GLY A 20 -7.88 0.25 5.58
N CYS A 21 -9.13 0.24 5.10
CA CYS A 21 -9.69 -0.92 4.38
C CYS A 21 -10.04 -0.58 2.94
N SER A 22 -9.88 -1.56 2.05
CA SER A 22 -10.27 -1.48 0.65
C SER A 22 -10.76 -2.82 0.11
N THR A 23 -11.77 -2.78 -0.76
CA THR A 23 -12.18 -3.93 -1.59
C THR A 23 -11.57 -3.88 -3.00
N GLY A 24 -10.51 -3.09 -3.19
CA GLY A 24 -9.86 -2.85 -4.48
C GLY A 24 -10.54 -1.76 -5.34
N SER A 25 -11.79 -1.42 -5.04
CA SER A 25 -12.53 -0.35 -5.73
C SER A 25 -13.12 0.71 -4.78
N ARG A 26 -13.29 0.39 -3.50
CA ARG A 26 -13.86 1.28 -2.50
C ARG A 26 -13.03 1.23 -1.23
N TRP A 27 -12.70 2.42 -0.72
CA TRP A 27 -12.03 2.62 0.56
C TRP A 27 -13.07 2.92 1.65
N PHE A 28 -12.92 2.31 2.83
CA PHE A 28 -13.78 2.50 4.00
C PHE A 28 -13.02 2.14 5.27
N ALA A 29 -13.41 2.70 6.42
CA ALA A 29 -12.89 2.32 7.73
C ALA A 29 -13.69 3.07 8.82
N ASN A 30 -13.99 2.39 9.92
CA ASN A 30 -14.79 2.91 11.04
C ASN A 30 -14.17 2.61 12.41
N GLY A 31 -12.96 2.05 12.45
CA GLY A 31 -12.22 1.83 13.69
C GLY A 31 -11.46 3.05 14.18
N ASP A 32 -10.51 2.80 15.08
CA ASP A 32 -9.68 3.84 15.70
C ASP A 32 -8.69 4.48 14.70
N GLU A 33 -8.25 5.70 14.98
CA GLU A 33 -7.25 6.38 14.17
C GLU A 33 -5.83 6.02 14.64
N ILE A 34 -5.01 5.57 13.70
CA ILE A 34 -3.59 5.29 13.89
C ILE A 34 -2.82 6.47 13.30
N THR A 35 -1.96 7.11 14.09
CA THR A 35 -1.05 8.15 13.58
C THR A 35 0.26 7.51 13.12
N ALA A 36 0.63 7.76 11.88
CA ALA A 36 1.93 7.35 11.32
C ALA A 36 2.94 8.48 11.52
N GLU A 37 4.06 8.16 12.14
CA GLU A 37 5.16 9.09 12.44
C GLU A 37 6.47 8.52 11.91
N SER A 38 7.36 9.38 11.43
CA SER A 38 8.67 8.95 10.96
C SER A 38 9.63 8.75 12.13
N PRO A 39 10.32 7.60 12.23
CA PRO A 39 11.41 7.41 13.19
C PRO A 39 12.68 8.19 12.82
N VAL A 40 12.75 8.79 11.62
CA VAL A 40 13.92 9.55 11.14
C VAL A 40 14.03 10.90 11.86
N ASP A 41 12.91 11.59 12.02
CA ASP A 41 12.86 12.96 12.57
C ASP A 41 11.66 13.24 13.48
N GLY A 42 10.77 12.26 13.70
CA GLY A 42 9.54 12.42 14.46
C GLY A 42 8.41 13.13 13.69
N SER A 43 8.56 13.37 12.39
CA SER A 43 7.53 14.03 11.59
C SER A 43 6.27 13.18 11.47
N LYS A 44 5.09 13.80 11.59
CA LYS A 44 3.80 13.13 11.35
C LYS A 44 3.56 12.97 9.86
N LEU A 45 3.51 11.73 9.39
CA LEU A 45 3.25 11.37 8.00
C LEU A 45 1.76 11.51 7.65
N GLY A 46 0.90 11.11 8.59
CA GLY A 46 -0.55 11.16 8.43
C GLY A 46 -1.29 10.36 9.49
N THR A 47 -2.58 10.15 9.26
CA THR A 47 -3.42 9.25 10.03
C THR A 47 -4.11 8.25 9.11
N VAL A 48 -4.27 7.03 9.60
CA VAL A 48 -5.02 5.97 8.95
C VAL A 48 -6.12 5.55 9.90
N ARG A 49 -7.37 5.59 9.46
CA ARG A 49 -8.48 5.00 10.21
C ARG A 49 -8.44 3.49 10.05
N ALA A 50 -8.32 2.76 11.15
CA ALA A 50 -8.22 1.32 11.16
C ALA A 50 -9.56 0.63 10.84
N ALA A 51 -9.49 -0.66 10.53
CA ALA A 51 -10.65 -1.51 10.38
C ALA A 51 -11.40 -1.66 11.71
N SER A 52 -12.73 -1.52 11.70
CA SER A 52 -13.56 -2.14 12.74
C SER A 52 -13.74 -3.63 12.44
N PHE A 53 -14.30 -4.39 13.39
CA PHE A 53 -14.65 -5.79 13.16
C PHE A 53 -15.66 -5.94 12.00
N GLU A 54 -16.64 -5.03 11.90
CA GLU A 54 -17.62 -5.02 10.83
C GLU A 54 -17.00 -4.69 9.47
N ASP A 55 -15.96 -3.85 9.43
CA ASP A 55 -15.24 -3.57 8.19
C ASP A 55 -14.43 -4.78 7.72
N TYR A 56 -13.83 -5.52 8.66
CA TYR A 56 -13.18 -6.80 8.37
C TYR A 56 -14.15 -7.80 7.74
N GLU A 57 -15.34 -8.00 8.34
CA GLU A 57 -16.37 -8.89 7.80
C GLU A 57 -16.79 -8.50 6.38
N LYS A 58 -16.96 -7.20 6.10
CA LYS A 58 -17.27 -6.69 4.74
C LYS A 58 -16.17 -7.03 3.73
N VAL A 59 -14.91 -6.83 4.09
CA VAL A 59 -13.77 -7.14 3.22
C VAL A 59 -13.73 -8.64 2.94
N LEU A 60 -13.90 -9.46 3.98
CA LEU A 60 -13.88 -10.91 3.87
C LEU A 60 -14.99 -11.41 2.94
N GLN A 61 -16.24 -10.99 3.17
CA GLN A 61 -17.36 -11.38 2.33
C GLN A 61 -17.14 -10.99 0.86
N THR A 62 -16.66 -9.75 0.61
CA THR A 62 -16.38 -9.29 -0.76
C THR A 62 -15.28 -10.12 -1.42
N ALA A 63 -14.24 -10.50 -0.67
CA ALA A 63 -13.15 -11.33 -1.17
C ALA A 63 -13.63 -12.75 -1.50
N GLU A 64 -14.48 -13.35 -0.66
CA GLU A 64 -15.06 -14.68 -0.90
C GLU A 64 -15.94 -14.69 -2.15
N GLU A 65 -16.78 -13.67 -2.33
CA GLU A 65 -17.62 -13.50 -3.52
C GLU A 65 -16.75 -13.35 -4.78
N ALA A 66 -15.73 -12.50 -4.73
CA ALA A 66 -14.81 -12.28 -5.85
C ALA A 66 -14.04 -13.57 -6.21
N PHE A 67 -13.63 -14.36 -5.20
CA PHE A 67 -12.87 -15.59 -5.38
C PHE A 67 -13.58 -16.61 -6.29
N ILE A 68 -14.91 -16.71 -6.23
CA ILE A 68 -15.70 -17.63 -7.07
C ILE A 68 -15.49 -17.36 -8.56
N SER A 69 -15.34 -16.09 -8.95
CA SER A 69 -15.04 -15.69 -10.32
C SER A 69 -13.53 -15.78 -10.61
N PHE A 70 -12.70 -15.31 -9.68
CA PHE A 70 -11.25 -15.24 -9.84
C PHE A 70 -10.61 -16.62 -10.02
N ARG A 71 -11.10 -17.64 -9.31
CA ARG A 71 -10.62 -19.03 -9.43
C ARG A 71 -10.89 -19.67 -10.79
N LYS A 72 -11.79 -19.09 -11.59
CA LYS A 72 -12.10 -19.56 -12.96
C LYS A 72 -11.17 -18.95 -14.01
N ILE A 73 -10.38 -17.93 -13.64
CA ILE A 73 -9.45 -17.27 -14.54
C ILE A 73 -8.27 -18.21 -14.82
N PRO A 74 -7.96 -18.50 -16.10
CA PRO A 74 -6.81 -19.33 -16.47
C PRO A 74 -5.51 -18.84 -15.86
N ALA A 75 -4.64 -19.78 -15.47
CA ALA A 75 -3.35 -19.46 -14.86
C ALA A 75 -2.50 -18.46 -15.68
N PRO A 76 -2.40 -18.55 -17.02
CA PRO A 76 -1.64 -17.57 -17.80
C PRO A 76 -2.16 -16.14 -17.68
N ILE A 77 -3.49 -15.97 -17.59
CA ILE A 77 -4.12 -14.64 -17.47
C ILE A 77 -3.87 -14.08 -16.07
N ARG A 78 -3.94 -14.91 -15.02
CA ARG A 78 -3.58 -14.49 -13.66
C ARG A 78 -2.10 -14.10 -13.56
N GLY A 79 -1.22 -14.86 -14.22
CA GLY A 79 0.20 -14.51 -14.31
C GLY A 79 0.43 -13.17 -15.01
N ASP A 80 -0.34 -12.86 -16.06
CA ASP A 80 -0.28 -11.55 -16.70
C ASP A 80 -0.72 -10.40 -15.77
N MET A 81 -1.73 -10.62 -14.93
CA MET A 81 -2.13 -9.65 -13.89
C MET A 81 -0.98 -9.37 -12.90
N VAL A 82 -0.31 -10.43 -12.43
CA VAL A 82 0.87 -10.31 -11.54
C VAL A 82 1.99 -9.54 -12.24
N ARG A 83 2.29 -9.86 -13.51
CA ARG A 83 3.29 -9.15 -14.32
C ARG A 83 2.97 -7.66 -14.45
N GLN A 84 1.70 -7.31 -14.69
CA GLN A 84 1.27 -5.91 -14.75
C GLN A 84 1.43 -5.20 -13.40
N PHE A 85 1.13 -5.89 -12.29
CA PHE A 85 1.36 -5.36 -10.95
C PHE A 85 2.85 -5.09 -10.67
N GLY A 86 3.72 -6.05 -11.02
CA GLY A 86 5.18 -5.88 -10.91
C GLY A 86 5.71 -4.71 -11.77
N ASN A 87 5.15 -4.49 -12.96
CA ASN A 87 5.47 -3.31 -13.77
C ASN A 87 5.05 -2.00 -13.08
N ALA A 88 3.84 -1.94 -12.51
CA ALA A 88 3.38 -0.76 -11.78
C ALA A 88 4.24 -0.46 -10.53
N LEU A 89 4.73 -1.50 -9.84
CA LEU A 89 5.70 -1.36 -8.75
C LEU A 89 7.03 -0.83 -9.27
N ARG A 90 7.54 -1.34 -10.41
CA ARG A 90 8.78 -0.89 -11.03
C ARG A 90 8.74 0.60 -11.37
N ASP A 91 7.63 1.06 -11.94
CA ASP A 91 7.42 2.47 -12.29
C ASP A 91 7.45 3.40 -11.06
N LYS A 92 7.10 2.88 -9.88
CA LYS A 92 7.06 3.62 -8.61
C LYS A 92 8.15 3.23 -7.61
N LYS A 93 9.12 2.41 -8.01
CA LYS A 93 10.09 1.78 -7.09
C LYS A 93 10.80 2.79 -6.18
N GLU A 94 11.31 3.86 -6.78
CA GLU A 94 12.05 4.89 -6.05
C GLU A 94 11.17 5.64 -5.04
N LEU A 95 9.89 5.86 -5.36
CA LEU A 95 8.97 6.56 -4.47
C LEU A 95 8.53 5.63 -3.32
N LEU A 96 8.19 4.38 -3.64
CA LEU A 96 7.78 3.38 -2.64
C LEU A 96 8.92 3.06 -1.67
N GLY A 97 10.15 2.90 -2.16
CA GLY A 97 11.28 2.62 -1.28
C GLY A 97 11.67 3.81 -0.40
N GLN A 98 11.51 5.05 -0.88
CA GLN A 98 11.62 6.23 -0.03
C GLN A 98 10.55 6.24 1.06
N LEU A 99 9.30 5.89 0.73
CA LEU A 99 8.20 5.85 1.71
C LEU A 99 8.49 4.80 2.79
N VAL A 100 8.93 3.60 2.39
CA VAL A 100 9.34 2.55 3.33
C VAL A 100 10.47 3.03 4.26
N SER A 101 11.46 3.76 3.74
CA SER A 101 12.54 4.32 4.55
C SER A 101 12.02 5.38 5.53
N TRP A 102 11.13 6.28 5.09
CA TRP A 102 10.54 7.32 5.94
C TRP A 102 9.63 6.77 7.03
N GLU A 103 8.83 5.76 6.75
CA GLU A 103 7.86 5.21 7.72
C GLU A 103 8.50 4.20 8.68
N MET A 104 9.43 3.36 8.20
CA MET A 104 10.01 2.28 9.01
C MET A 104 11.42 2.60 9.53
N GLY A 105 12.07 3.65 9.04
CA GLY A 105 13.40 4.06 9.49
C GLY A 105 14.57 3.22 8.98
N LYS A 106 14.33 2.31 8.04
CA LYS A 106 15.40 1.54 7.40
C LYS A 106 16.18 2.37 6.39
N SER A 107 17.37 1.93 6.02
CA SER A 107 18.18 2.64 5.02
C SER A 107 17.45 2.70 3.67
N LEU A 108 17.71 3.74 2.87
CA LEU A 108 17.06 3.90 1.57
C LEU A 108 17.33 2.73 0.62
N GLN A 109 18.52 2.12 0.71
CA GLN A 109 18.86 0.94 -0.07
C GLN A 109 18.05 -0.30 0.34
N GLU A 110 17.78 -0.49 1.63
CA GLU A 110 16.88 -1.55 2.09
C GLU A 110 15.44 -1.30 1.62
N GLY A 111 14.97 -0.04 1.68
CA GLY A 111 13.66 0.33 1.13
C GLY A 111 13.54 0.02 -0.37
N TYR A 112 14.58 0.30 -1.17
CA TYR A 112 14.61 -0.09 -2.58
C TYR A 112 14.71 -1.60 -2.79
N GLY A 113 15.41 -2.31 -1.90
CA GLY A 113 15.51 -3.77 -1.90
C GLY A 113 14.15 -4.42 -1.69
N GLU A 114 13.38 -4.00 -0.68
CA GLU A 114 12.05 -4.57 -0.41
C GLU A 114 11.08 -4.40 -1.59
N VAL A 115 11.06 -3.23 -2.23
CA VAL A 115 10.22 -3.04 -3.42
C VAL A 115 10.73 -3.86 -4.60
N GLN A 116 12.05 -4.11 -4.69
CA GLN A 116 12.62 -4.98 -5.71
C GLN A 116 12.19 -6.43 -5.52
N GLU A 117 12.18 -6.93 -4.28
CA GLU A 117 11.68 -8.28 -3.99
C GLU A 117 10.22 -8.45 -4.45
N MET A 118 9.37 -7.43 -4.28
CA MET A 118 7.99 -7.46 -4.77
C MET A 118 7.88 -7.46 -6.31
N ILE A 119 8.86 -6.88 -7.01
CA ILE A 119 8.91 -6.83 -8.47
C ILE A 119 9.38 -8.16 -9.08
N ASP A 120 10.19 -8.92 -8.34
CA ASP A 120 10.84 -10.14 -8.82
C ASP A 120 10.01 -11.42 -8.58
N ILE A 121 8.87 -11.31 -7.88
CA ILE A 121 7.85 -12.37 -7.69
C ILE A 121 6.99 -12.53 -8.95
#